data_AF-B8KW40-F1
#
_entry.id   AF-B8KW40-F1
#
_cell.length_a   1.000
_cell.length_b   1.000
_cell.length_c   1.000
_cell.angle_alpha   90.00
_cell.angle_beta   90.00
_cell.angle_gamma   90.00
#
_symmetry.space_group_name_H-M   'P 1'
#
loop_
_entity.id
_entity.type
_entity.pdbx_description
1 polymer ?
#
loop_
_entity_poly.entity_id
_entity_poly.type
_entity_poly.pdbx_seq_one_letter_code
_entity_poly.pdbx_strand_id
1 'polypeptide(L)'
;MQREGLAQEANEQWSAAVKTYQQALDIDGSVVFASDGLKRSEPRAELSKALEGVITERERLVDRSILEKAEQTLKQANTIEEPGAKLSRQIAEVTEILNYARTPVDMAFVSDGETDVTVLRVKRLGSFLQTQLTLRPGKYTAVGIRNGYRDVRINFEATPDQADGPIAVRCTEAI
;
A
#
# COMPACT_ATOMS: atom_id res chain seq x y z
N MET A 1 -36.90 -3.24 -3.51
CA MET A 1 -35.72 -2.75 -4.25
C MET A 1 -35.46 -1.26 -4.06
N GLN A 2 -36.31 -0.31 -4.48
CA GLN A 2 -35.99 1.13 -4.31
C GLN A 2 -35.71 1.54 -2.85
N ARG A 3 -36.63 1.24 -1.91
CA ARG A 3 -36.45 1.55 -0.48
C ARG A 3 -35.21 0.89 0.13
N GLU A 4 -34.91 -0.32 -0.33
CA GLU A 4 -33.77 -1.10 0.14
C GLU A 4 -32.45 -0.49 -0.35
N GLY A 5 -32.35 -0.13 -1.63
CA GLY A 5 -31.18 0.56 -2.18
C GLY A 5 -30.91 1.89 -1.47
N LEU A 6 -31.94 2.70 -1.24
CA LEU A 6 -31.80 3.95 -0.48
C LEU A 6 -31.37 3.73 0.97
N ALA A 7 -31.88 2.69 1.62
CA ALA A 7 -31.44 2.33 2.97
C ALA A 7 -29.99 1.85 2.99
N GLN A 8 -29.55 1.11 1.97
CA GLN A 8 -28.16 0.69 1.82
C GLN A 8 -27.23 1.89 1.57
N GLU A 9 -27.63 2.86 0.73
CA GLU A 9 -26.90 4.14 0.55
C GLU A 9 -26.77 4.89 1.89
N ALA A 10 -27.87 5.05 2.62
CA ALA A 10 -27.90 5.76 3.90
C ALA A 10 -27.02 5.09 4.99
N ASN A 11 -26.84 3.77 4.91
CA ASN A 11 -25.97 3.01 5.82
C ASN A 11 -24.55 2.79 5.26
N GLU A 12 -24.18 3.48 4.17
CA GLU A 12 -22.88 3.35 3.49
C GLU A 12 -22.54 1.91 3.04
N GLN A 13 -23.59 1.12 2.74
CA GLN A 13 -23.52 -0.22 2.19
C GLN A 13 -23.48 -0.16 0.65
N TRP A 14 -22.55 0.64 0.11
CA TRP A 14 -22.51 1.02 -1.30
C TRP A 14 -22.49 -0.17 -2.27
N SER A 15 -21.69 -1.20 -1.98
CA SER A 15 -21.64 -2.41 -2.81
C SER A 15 -22.96 -3.21 -2.77
N ALA A 16 -23.68 -3.18 -1.65
CA ALA A 16 -25.00 -3.79 -1.56
C ALA A 16 -26.03 -2.97 -2.34
N ALA A 17 -25.99 -1.64 -2.25
CA ALA A 17 -26.83 -0.74 -3.04
C ALA A 17 -26.66 -0.96 -4.56
N VAL A 18 -25.41 -1.03 -5.03
CA VAL A 18 -25.08 -1.37 -6.43
C VAL A 18 -25.72 -2.69 -6.84
N LYS A 19 -25.56 -3.74 -6.02
CA LYS A 19 -26.16 -5.05 -6.30
C LYS A 19 -27.69 -4.98 -6.36
N THR A 20 -28.34 -4.27 -5.44
CA THR A 20 -29.80 -4.10 -5.42
C THR A 20 -30.31 -3.36 -6.65
N TYR A 21 -29.61 -2.32 -7.10
CA TYR A 21 -29.98 -1.57 -8.29
C TYR A 21 -29.73 -2.36 -9.58
N GLN A 22 -28.62 -3.11 -9.66
CA GLN A 22 -28.37 -4.00 -10.79
C GLN A 22 -29.47 -5.05 -10.92
N GLN A 23 -29.85 -5.69 -9.81
CA GLN A 23 -30.96 -6.65 -9.79
C GLN A 23 -32.29 -6.06 -10.26
N ALA A 24 -32.57 -4.79 -9.93
CA ALA A 24 -33.77 -4.13 -10.40
C ALA A 24 -33.74 -3.88 -11.92
N LEU A 25 -32.57 -3.52 -12.48
CA LEU A 25 -32.38 -3.35 -13.92
C LEU A 25 -32.40 -4.68 -14.69
N ASP A 26 -31.94 -5.76 -14.06
CA ASP A 26 -32.01 -7.11 -14.65
C ASP A 26 -33.46 -7.59 -14.78
N ILE A 27 -34.35 -7.14 -13.89
CA ILE A 27 -35.81 -7.38 -13.98
C ILE A 27 -36.44 -6.48 -15.04
N ASP A 28 -36.15 -5.17 -15.01
CA ASP A 28 -36.62 -4.20 -15.98
C ASP A 28 -35.58 -3.07 -16.16
N GLY A 29 -34.93 -3.07 -17.32
CA GLY A 29 -33.87 -2.12 -17.66
C GLY A 29 -34.34 -0.68 -17.87
N SER A 30 -35.65 -0.42 -17.88
CA SER A 30 -36.22 0.92 -18.05
C SER A 30 -36.44 1.66 -16.72
N VAL A 31 -36.21 0.99 -15.59
CA VAL A 31 -36.53 1.51 -14.27
C VAL A 31 -35.55 2.60 -13.82
N VAL A 32 -36.01 3.86 -13.89
CA VAL A 32 -35.21 5.06 -13.62
C VAL A 32 -34.59 5.10 -12.23
N PHE A 33 -35.30 4.66 -11.18
CA PHE A 33 -34.76 4.71 -9.82
C PHE A 33 -33.50 3.85 -9.69
N ALA A 34 -33.42 2.75 -10.43
CA ALA A 34 -32.32 1.81 -10.37
C ALA A 34 -31.12 2.34 -11.16
N SER A 35 -31.34 2.91 -12.36
CA SER A 35 -30.27 3.55 -13.12
C SER A 35 -29.67 4.75 -12.38
N ASP A 36 -30.49 5.57 -11.71
CA ASP A 36 -30.00 6.71 -10.96
C ASP A 36 -29.33 6.29 -9.65
N GLY A 37 -29.86 5.26 -8.99
CA GLY A 37 -29.22 4.65 -7.82
C GLY A 37 -27.84 4.10 -8.12
N LEU A 38 -27.69 3.43 -9.27
CA LEU A 38 -26.42 2.89 -9.74
C LEU A 38 -25.39 4.01 -9.98
N LYS A 39 -25.78 5.06 -10.72
CA LYS A 39 -24.92 6.24 -10.97
C LYS A 39 -24.39 6.89 -9.70
N ARG A 40 -25.19 6.91 -8.60
CA ARG A 40 -24.74 7.42 -7.29
C ARG A 40 -23.87 6.43 -6.53
N SER A 41 -24.24 5.16 -6.54
CA SER A 41 -23.67 4.15 -5.63
C SER A 41 -22.38 3.52 -6.15
N GLU A 42 -22.22 3.35 -7.45
CA GLU A 42 -21.00 2.78 -8.05
C GLU A 42 -19.72 3.54 -7.69
N PRO A 43 -19.62 4.87 -7.90
CA PRO A 43 -18.38 5.59 -7.55
C PRO A 43 -18.08 5.51 -6.05
N ARG A 44 -19.11 5.46 -5.20
CA ARG A 44 -18.95 5.31 -3.74
C ARG A 44 -18.49 3.90 -3.37
N ALA A 45 -19.00 2.88 -4.05
CA ALA A 45 -18.61 1.48 -3.84
C ALA A 45 -17.15 1.24 -4.25
N GLU A 46 -16.75 1.73 -5.44
CA GLU A 46 -15.38 1.60 -5.93
C GLU A 46 -14.38 2.34 -5.04
N LEU A 47 -14.70 3.56 -4.60
CA LEU A 47 -13.84 4.30 -3.67
C LEU A 47 -13.71 3.59 -2.32
N SER A 48 -14.82 3.11 -1.74
CA SER A 48 -14.79 2.41 -0.45
C SER A 48 -13.97 1.12 -0.55
N LYS A 49 -14.06 0.39 -1.66
CA LYS A 49 -13.25 -0.81 -1.93
C LYS A 49 -11.77 -0.47 -2.15
N ALA A 50 -11.47 0.61 -2.85
CA ALA A 50 -10.10 1.05 -3.07
C ALA A 50 -9.40 1.44 -1.77
N LEU A 51 -10.09 2.17 -0.88
CA LEU A 51 -9.57 2.50 0.45
C LEU A 51 -9.38 1.25 1.32
N GLU A 52 -10.34 0.33 1.30
CA GLU A 52 -10.22 -0.95 2.01
C GLU A 52 -8.98 -1.73 1.53
N GLY A 53 -8.73 -1.76 0.23
CA GLY A 53 -7.54 -2.40 -0.33
C GLY A 53 -6.23 -1.81 0.20
N VAL A 54 -6.17 -0.49 0.40
CA VAL A 54 -5.00 0.17 1.02
C VAL A 54 -4.82 -0.26 2.48
N ILE A 55 -5.93 -0.37 3.22
CA ILE A 55 -5.91 -0.78 4.63
C ILE A 55 -5.42 -2.23 4.77
N THR A 56 -5.95 -3.13 3.95
CA THR A 56 -5.66 -4.56 4.03
C THR A 56 -4.31 -4.96 3.45
N GLU A 57 -3.77 -4.20 2.49
CA GLU A 57 -2.52 -4.51 1.77
C GLU A 57 -1.40 -3.49 2.06
N ARG A 58 -1.38 -2.92 3.27
CA ARG A 58 -0.47 -1.83 3.68
C ARG A 58 1.02 -2.15 3.47
N GLU A 59 1.42 -3.41 3.57
CA GLU A 59 2.81 -3.85 3.33
C GLU A 59 3.27 -3.64 1.88
N ARG A 60 2.33 -3.54 0.92
CA ARG A 60 2.64 -3.28 -0.48
C ARG A 60 3.01 -1.83 -0.76
N LEU A 61 2.76 -0.92 0.18
CA LEU A 61 3.06 0.51 0.05
C LEU A 61 4.57 0.82 0.02
N VAL A 62 5.42 -0.18 0.26
CA VAL A 62 6.86 -0.09 -0.03
C VAL A 62 7.11 0.14 -1.53
N ASP A 63 6.22 -0.38 -2.40
CA ASP A 63 6.27 -0.12 -3.83
C ASP A 63 5.78 1.30 -4.13
N ARG A 64 6.61 2.05 -4.86
CA ARG A 64 6.34 3.45 -5.18
C ARG A 64 5.04 3.63 -5.96
N SER A 65 4.75 2.77 -6.92
CA SER A 65 3.55 2.89 -7.76
C SER A 65 2.27 2.62 -6.96
N ILE A 66 2.33 1.67 -6.02
CA ILE A 66 1.21 1.34 -5.13
C ILE A 66 0.98 2.48 -4.14
N LEU A 67 2.04 3.06 -3.57
CA LEU A 67 1.94 4.23 -2.71
C LEU A 67 1.29 5.41 -3.44
N GLU A 68 1.79 5.78 -4.63
CA GLU A 68 1.24 6.89 -5.43
C GLU A 68 -0.25 6.68 -5.75
N LYS A 69 -0.67 5.45 -6.05
CA LYS A 69 -2.08 5.11 -6.26
C LYS A 69 -2.91 5.27 -4.97
N ALA A 70 -2.42 4.79 -3.84
CA ALA A 70 -3.09 4.93 -2.55
C ALA A 70 -3.29 6.40 -2.15
N GLU A 71 -2.30 7.25 -2.42
CA GLU A 71 -2.37 8.70 -2.21
C GLU A 71 -3.44 9.36 -3.08
N GLN A 72 -3.55 8.95 -4.35
CA GLN A 72 -4.61 9.42 -5.25
C GLN A 72 -5.99 8.99 -4.76
N THR A 73 -6.14 7.75 -4.28
CA THR A 73 -7.38 7.26 -3.68
C THR A 73 -7.78 8.10 -2.46
N LEU A 74 -6.82 8.39 -1.56
CA LEU A 74 -7.08 9.24 -0.40
C LEU A 74 -7.46 10.67 -0.84
N LYS A 75 -6.79 11.22 -1.85
CA LYS A 75 -7.12 12.54 -2.40
C LYS A 75 -8.55 12.58 -2.95
N GLN A 76 -8.97 11.55 -3.68
CA GLN A 76 -10.34 11.42 -4.17
C GLN A 76 -11.36 11.28 -3.04
N ALA A 77 -11.04 10.51 -1.99
CA ALA A 77 -11.90 10.38 -0.82
C ALA A 77 -12.12 11.74 -0.13
N ASN A 78 -11.07 12.54 -0.01
CA ASN A 78 -11.11 13.87 0.60
C ASN A 78 -11.87 14.93 -0.21
N THR A 79 -12.23 14.67 -1.48
CA THR A 79 -13.09 15.60 -2.24
C THR A 79 -14.58 15.43 -1.93
N ILE A 80 -14.95 14.43 -1.14
CA ILE A 80 -16.36 14.19 -0.78
C ILE A 80 -16.72 15.04 0.44
N GLU A 81 -17.62 16.01 0.24
CA GLU A 81 -18.05 16.97 1.28
C GLU A 81 -18.76 16.29 2.45
N GLU A 82 -19.63 15.32 2.16
CA GLU A 82 -20.39 14.56 3.17
C GLU A 82 -19.95 13.09 3.16
N PRO A 83 -18.80 12.75 3.76
CA PRO A 83 -18.24 11.41 3.62
C PRO A 83 -19.10 10.34 4.30
N GLY A 84 -19.79 10.66 5.40
CA GLY A 84 -20.42 9.66 6.25
C GLY A 84 -19.44 9.03 7.24
N ALA A 85 -19.94 8.21 8.17
CA ALA A 85 -19.13 7.67 9.26
C ALA A 85 -18.15 6.58 8.80
N LYS A 86 -18.54 5.75 7.83
CA LYS A 86 -17.69 4.69 7.29
C LYS A 86 -16.56 5.28 6.44
N LEU A 87 -16.87 6.17 5.50
CA LEU A 87 -15.81 6.78 4.69
C LEU A 87 -14.86 7.62 5.55
N SER A 88 -15.37 8.37 6.53
CA SER A 88 -14.50 9.16 7.42
C SER A 88 -13.50 8.30 8.18
N ARG A 89 -13.91 7.11 8.64
CA ARG A 89 -13.00 6.13 9.27
C ARG A 89 -11.96 5.61 8.29
N GLN A 90 -12.38 5.24 7.07
CA GLN A 90 -11.46 4.78 6.03
C GLN A 90 -10.43 5.87 5.67
N ILE A 91 -10.86 7.14 5.56
CA ILE A 91 -9.97 8.28 5.31
C ILE A 91 -8.94 8.43 6.43
N ALA A 92 -9.39 8.40 7.70
CA ALA A 92 -8.49 8.54 8.85
C ALA A 92 -7.46 7.42 8.91
N GLU A 93 -7.89 6.17 8.73
CA GLU A 93 -7.02 5.00 8.78
C GLU A 93 -6.01 5.00 7.62
N VAL A 94 -6.46 5.27 6.39
CA VAL A 94 -5.56 5.39 5.23
C VAL A 94 -4.58 6.55 5.40
N THR A 95 -4.99 7.65 6.01
CA THR A 95 -4.09 8.78 6.29
C THR A 95 -2.95 8.35 7.22
N GLU A 96 -3.24 7.67 8.32
CA GLU A 96 -2.22 7.16 9.23
C GLU A 96 -1.29 6.14 8.56
N ILE A 97 -1.85 5.22 7.78
CA ILE A 97 -1.09 4.23 7.02
C ILE A 97 -0.13 4.91 6.03
N LEU A 98 -0.60 5.93 5.29
CA LEU A 98 0.22 6.66 4.33
C LEU A 98 1.29 7.51 5.01
N ASN A 99 0.97 8.13 6.14
CA ASN A 99 1.95 8.87 6.93
C ASN A 99 3.09 7.94 7.38
N TYR A 100 2.75 6.77 7.92
CA TYR A 100 3.74 5.75 8.27
C TYR A 100 4.57 5.32 7.06
N ALA A 101 3.92 4.93 5.96
CA ALA A 101 4.60 4.43 4.75
C ALA A 101 5.55 5.46 4.10
N ARG A 102 5.35 6.76 4.36
CA ARG A 102 6.19 7.85 3.85
C ARG A 102 7.36 8.21 4.76
N THR A 103 7.37 7.74 6.01
CA THR A 103 8.41 8.08 6.99
C THR A 103 9.78 7.60 6.51
N PRO A 104 10.74 8.51 6.24
CA PRO A 104 12.09 8.09 5.88
C PRO A 104 12.76 7.35 7.04
N VAL A 105 13.39 6.20 6.76
CA VAL A 105 14.13 5.38 7.72
C VAL A 105 15.57 5.26 7.24
N ASP A 106 16.50 5.85 7.99
CA ASP A 106 17.93 5.79 7.66
C ASP A 106 18.54 4.48 8.16
N MET A 107 18.94 3.63 7.21
CA MET A 107 19.53 2.33 7.49
C MET A 107 21.05 2.37 7.27
N ALA A 108 21.80 1.96 8.29
CA ALA A 108 23.25 1.78 8.18
C ALA A 108 23.59 0.38 7.64
N PHE A 109 24.55 0.31 6.74
CA PHE A 109 25.06 -0.94 6.17
C PHE A 109 26.57 -1.03 6.39
N VAL A 110 27.06 -2.24 6.67
CA VAL A 110 28.49 -2.55 6.79
C VAL A 110 28.86 -3.77 5.95
N SER A 111 30.04 -3.74 5.36
CA SER A 111 30.59 -4.82 4.52
C SER A 111 32.12 -4.86 4.65
N ASP A 112 32.80 -5.57 3.75
CA ASP A 112 34.25 -5.85 3.78
C ASP A 112 35.06 -5.06 2.74
N GLY A 113 34.42 -4.15 1.98
CA GLY A 113 35.06 -3.37 0.93
C GLY A 113 35.25 -4.12 -0.39
N GLU A 114 34.94 -5.42 -0.45
CA GLU A 114 35.13 -6.25 -1.64
C GLU A 114 33.81 -6.85 -2.15
N THR A 115 32.89 -7.19 -1.24
CA THR A 115 31.55 -7.70 -1.57
C THR A 115 30.73 -6.62 -2.29
N ASP A 116 30.24 -6.93 -3.48
CA ASP A 116 29.33 -6.05 -4.23
C ASP A 116 27.90 -6.25 -3.72
N VAL A 117 27.38 -5.23 -3.02
CA VAL A 117 26.08 -5.32 -2.35
C VAL A 117 25.00 -4.63 -3.17
N THR A 118 23.84 -5.29 -3.30
CA THR A 118 22.62 -4.74 -3.89
C THR A 118 21.44 -4.89 -2.95
N VAL A 119 20.71 -3.80 -2.69
CA VAL A 119 19.41 -3.84 -2.01
C VAL A 119 18.33 -3.98 -3.09
N LEU A 120 17.67 -5.13 -3.12
CA LEU A 120 16.74 -5.49 -4.18
C LEU A 120 15.59 -4.48 -4.28
N ARG A 121 15.20 -4.16 -5.52
CA ARG A 121 14.15 -3.18 -5.87
C ARG A 121 14.43 -1.73 -5.41
N VAL A 122 15.60 -1.47 -4.84
CA VAL A 122 16.00 -0.13 -4.38
C VAL A 122 17.19 0.38 -5.17
N LYS A 123 18.40 -0.15 -4.91
CA LYS A 123 19.63 0.28 -5.59
C LYS A 123 20.77 -0.71 -5.40
N ARG A 124 21.74 -0.69 -6.31
CA ARG A 124 23.07 -1.29 -6.10
C ARG A 124 23.93 -0.34 -5.27
N LEU A 125 24.45 -0.83 -4.15
CA LEU A 125 25.35 -0.09 -3.26
C LEU A 125 26.81 -0.18 -3.72
N GLY A 126 27.17 -1.26 -4.42
CA GLY A 126 28.56 -1.56 -4.76
C GLY A 126 29.33 -2.09 -3.55
N SER A 127 30.65 -2.03 -3.63
CA SER A 127 31.55 -2.45 -2.55
C SER A 127 31.88 -1.28 -1.63
N PHE A 128 31.81 -1.50 -0.31
CA PHE A 128 32.04 -0.46 0.70
C PHE A 128 32.44 -1.08 2.05
N LEU A 129 32.97 -0.28 2.98
CA LEU A 129 33.14 -0.68 4.37
C LEU A 129 31.92 -0.30 5.21
N GLN A 130 31.45 0.93 5.06
CA GLN A 130 30.23 1.43 5.68
C GLN A 130 29.51 2.39 4.74
N THR A 131 28.17 2.34 4.72
CA THR A 131 27.33 3.29 4.00
C THR A 131 25.99 3.46 4.70
N GLN A 132 25.19 4.43 4.24
CA GLN A 132 23.83 4.65 4.69
C GLN A 132 22.89 4.69 3.48
N LEU A 133 21.66 4.21 3.71
CA LEU A 133 20.60 4.24 2.73
C LEU A 133 19.28 4.55 3.43
N THR A 134 18.66 5.65 3.02
CA THR A 134 17.29 5.99 3.42
C THR A 134 16.30 5.11 2.67
N LEU A 135 15.44 4.42 3.42
CA LEU A 135 14.39 3.54 2.92
C LEU A 135 13.04 4.01 3.44
N ARG A 136 11.96 3.56 2.79
CA ARG A 136 10.62 3.62 3.39
C ARG A 136 10.44 2.45 4.34
N PRO A 137 9.49 2.49 5.29
CA PRO A 137 9.26 1.37 6.16
C PRO A 137 8.80 0.15 5.35
N GLY A 138 9.29 -1.02 5.72
CA GLY A 138 8.94 -2.26 5.06
C GLY A 138 10.07 -3.27 4.99
N LYS A 139 9.80 -4.38 4.29
CA LYS A 139 10.70 -5.54 4.21
C LYS A 139 11.55 -5.50 2.96
N TYR A 140 12.84 -5.69 3.14
CA TYR A 140 13.86 -5.62 2.11
C TYR A 140 14.77 -6.83 2.13
N THR A 141 15.50 -6.99 1.03
CA THR A 141 16.52 -8.02 0.88
C THR A 141 17.78 -7.37 0.33
N ALA A 142 18.89 -7.53 1.02
CA ALA A 142 20.22 -7.24 0.50
C ALA A 142 20.87 -8.53 -0.01
N VAL A 143 21.54 -8.45 -1.15
CA VAL A 143 22.34 -9.53 -1.72
C VAL A 143 23.76 -9.05 -1.86
N GLY A 144 24.73 -9.86 -1.41
CA GLY A 144 26.16 -9.64 -1.62
C GLY A 144 26.70 -10.68 -2.59
N ILE A 145 27.46 -10.23 -3.58
CA ILE A 145 28.10 -11.07 -4.59
C ILE A 145 29.60 -10.78 -4.59
N ARG A 146 30.42 -11.83 -4.62
CA ARG A 146 31.87 -11.73 -4.70
C ARG A 146 32.44 -12.93 -5.46
N ASN A 147 33.25 -12.68 -6.48
CA ASN A 147 33.86 -13.74 -7.28
C ASN A 147 34.71 -14.68 -6.41
N GLY A 148 34.51 -15.99 -6.56
CA GLY A 148 35.19 -17.03 -5.77
C GLY A 148 34.60 -17.27 -4.38
N TYR A 149 33.48 -16.62 -4.04
CA TYR A 149 32.80 -16.77 -2.77
C TYR A 149 31.32 -17.07 -3.00
N ARG A 150 30.69 -17.66 -1.99
CA ARG A 150 29.26 -17.91 -1.97
C ARG A 150 28.50 -16.60 -1.75
N ASP A 151 27.48 -16.38 -2.56
CA ASP A 151 26.57 -15.23 -2.43
C ASP A 151 25.84 -15.26 -1.10
N VAL A 152 25.62 -14.08 -0.52
CA VAL A 152 24.86 -13.90 0.72
C VAL A 152 23.55 -13.18 0.46
N ARG A 153 22.49 -13.57 1.19
CA ARG A 153 21.17 -12.94 1.13
C ARG A 153 20.69 -12.63 2.54
N ILE A 154 20.49 -11.36 2.84
CA ILE A 154 20.04 -10.87 4.15
C ILE A 154 18.66 -10.24 3.99
N ASN A 155 17.67 -10.78 4.69
CA ASN A 155 16.36 -10.16 4.81
C ASN A 155 16.37 -9.26 6.04
N PHE A 156 15.87 -8.04 5.88
CA PHE A 156 15.75 -7.09 6.98
C PHE A 156 14.47 -6.28 6.80
N GLU A 157 13.97 -5.73 7.91
CA GLU A 157 12.88 -4.77 7.91
C GLU A 157 13.50 -3.40 8.20
N ALA A 158 12.99 -2.36 7.56
CA ALA A 158 13.27 -0.98 7.92
C ALA A 158 12.04 -0.48 8.68
N THR A 159 12.21 -0.12 9.96
CA THR A 159 11.15 0.50 10.76
C THR A 159 11.64 1.81 11.39
N PRO A 160 10.77 2.83 11.55
CA PRO A 160 11.18 4.10 12.17
C PRO A 160 11.72 3.95 13.61
N ASP A 161 11.30 2.90 14.33
CA ASP A 161 11.66 2.65 15.72
C ASP A 161 12.85 1.67 15.87
N GLN A 162 13.56 1.37 14.79
CA GLN A 162 14.59 0.34 14.80
C GLN A 162 15.85 0.80 15.55
N ALA A 163 16.06 0.19 16.72
CA ALA A 163 17.27 0.37 17.55
C ALA A 163 18.41 -0.60 17.18
N ASP A 164 18.21 -1.43 16.15
CA ASP A 164 19.17 -2.47 15.78
C ASP A 164 20.37 -1.89 15.03
N GLY A 165 21.56 -2.45 15.32
CA GLY A 165 22.82 -2.07 14.71
C GLY A 165 22.85 -2.24 13.18
N PRO A 166 23.98 -1.89 12.52
CA PRO A 166 24.04 -1.84 11.07
C PRO A 166 23.78 -3.21 10.41
N ILE A 167 23.14 -3.19 9.24
CA ILE A 167 22.91 -4.39 8.42
C ILE A 167 24.25 -4.84 7.83
N ALA A 168 24.75 -5.99 8.27
CA ALA A 168 26.01 -6.56 7.80
C ALA A 168 25.79 -7.46 6.57
N VAL A 169 26.45 -7.15 5.46
CA VAL A 169 26.35 -7.93 4.21
C VAL A 169 27.76 -8.20 3.68
N ARG A 170 28.25 -9.43 3.82
CA ARG A 170 29.62 -9.82 3.43
C ARG A 170 29.69 -11.29 3.00
N CYS A 171 30.38 -11.57 1.92
CA CYS A 171 30.65 -12.93 1.46
C CYS A 171 31.86 -13.51 2.20
N THR A 172 31.65 -14.44 3.14
CA THR A 172 32.75 -15.01 3.97
C THR A 172 33.15 -16.44 3.62
N GLU A 173 32.35 -17.15 2.82
CA GLU A 173 32.58 -18.56 2.47
C GLU A 173 33.14 -18.65 1.04
N ALA A 174 34.38 -19.14 0.89
CA ALA A 174 35.00 -19.39 -0.41
C ALA A 174 34.44 -20.67 -1.06
N ILE A 175 34.41 -20.72 -2.39
CA ILE A 175 33.92 -21.87 -3.19
C ILE A 175 35.07 -22.82 -3.54
#